data_AF-A0A5P2WA77-F1
#
_entry.id   AF-A0A5P2WA77-F1
#
_cell.length_a   1.000
_cell.length_b   1.000
_cell.length_c   1.000
_cell.angle_alpha   90.00
_cell.angle_beta   90.00
_cell.angle_gamma   90.00
#
_symmetry.space_group_name_H-M   'P 1'
#
loop_
_entity.id
_entity.type
_entity.pdbx_description
1 polymer ?
#
loop_
_entity_poly.entity_id
_entity_poly.type
_entity_poly.pdbx_seq_one_letter_code
_entity_poly.pdbx_strand_id
1 'polypeptide(L)'
;MGYRYRPIPSRGGGPLRRALIPVICGAALLLTSCAWGGPGDDTGGRLPAAPMGVTAVAGSATSVHVMWNRTPDGPEIATYEVYRDHTRVKEVPGSEHMVDVTRLTPATSYAFTVRARSTDGALGPASRTVRASTPAAVAADERAPTRPGHPTGKALGSRAVQLSWERSTDDRGVTSYDIQQGGSKIHSVGGGQTAAVVTGLRPGTRYSFTVRARDAAGNLSPASGTVQLTTAPGSDDAEGTAPTGFRATTHRTDGAYYLDLSWVPPDVDGVVTEYQIHLDGQPATSLVWGGTAPRATATHSFYVGRETGATHRVRIRAKLPDGTWGGFSAERTVTTGG
;
A
#
# COMPACT_ATOMS: atom_id res chain seq x y z
N MET A 1 37.68 -19.14 71.74
CA MET A 1 37.88 -17.85 72.43
C MET A 1 38.02 -16.77 71.36
N GLY A 2 37.34 -15.62 71.38
CA GLY A 2 36.23 -15.15 72.21
C GLY A 2 35.72 -13.82 71.65
N TYR A 3 34.40 -13.62 71.55
CA TYR A 3 33.80 -12.39 70.99
C TYR A 3 34.07 -11.16 71.87
N ARG A 4 34.32 -9.99 71.25
CA ARG A 4 34.03 -8.69 71.87
C ARG A 4 33.47 -7.67 70.87
N TYR A 5 32.18 -7.41 71.03
CA TYR A 5 31.47 -6.21 70.57
C TYR A 5 31.98 -4.95 71.31
N ARG A 6 31.96 -3.79 70.66
CA ARG A 6 31.97 -2.44 71.29
C ARG A 6 31.21 -1.40 70.44
N PRO A 7 30.71 -0.28 71.02
CA PRO A 7 29.28 -0.01 70.95
C PRO A 7 28.86 1.31 70.26
N ILE A 8 27.55 1.45 70.07
CA ILE A 8 26.85 2.72 69.76
C ILE A 8 26.47 3.44 71.07
N PRO A 9 26.69 4.77 71.19
CA PRO A 9 25.97 5.63 72.12
C PRO A 9 24.95 6.55 71.40
N SER A 10 23.95 7.04 72.14
CA SER A 10 22.76 7.73 71.60
C SER A 10 22.53 9.14 72.18
N ARG A 11 21.76 9.94 71.41
CA ARG A 11 20.90 11.08 71.82
C ARG A 11 21.50 12.33 72.49
N GLY A 12 21.20 13.47 71.85
CA GLY A 12 20.95 14.80 72.43
C GLY A 12 20.56 15.78 71.30
N GLY A 13 19.67 16.77 71.44
CA GLY A 13 18.85 17.11 72.61
C GLY A 13 18.30 18.56 72.62
N GLY A 14 17.60 19.03 71.57
CA GLY A 14 16.91 20.34 71.55
C GLY A 14 17.82 21.58 71.38
N PRO A 15 17.29 22.83 71.39
CA PRO A 15 15.92 23.26 71.76
C PRO A 15 15.11 24.02 70.65
N LEU A 16 13.86 24.38 70.99
CA LEU A 16 12.85 25.00 70.12
C LEU A 16 12.98 26.52 69.94
N ARG A 17 12.43 27.06 68.83
CA ARG A 17 11.79 28.41 68.81
C ARG A 17 10.48 28.46 68.01
N ARG A 18 9.51 29.17 68.60
CA ARG A 18 8.14 29.54 68.19
C ARG A 18 8.11 30.15 66.76
N ALA A 19 7.18 29.85 65.84
CA ALA A 19 5.70 29.83 65.85
C ALA A 19 5.04 31.21 65.57
N LEU A 20 4.25 31.30 64.49
CA LEU A 20 3.06 32.15 64.30
C LEU A 20 2.28 31.77 63.02
N ILE A 21 0.95 31.86 63.06
CA ILE A 21 -0.02 31.49 62.01
C ILE A 21 -1.09 32.58 61.92
N PRO A 22 -1.64 32.88 60.72
CA PRO A 22 -3.07 33.18 60.53
C PRO A 22 -3.74 32.15 59.58
N VAL A 23 -4.96 31.60 59.78
CA VAL A 23 -6.30 32.18 60.07
C VAL A 23 -6.92 32.81 58.80
N ILE A 24 -8.14 32.50 58.29
CA ILE A 24 -9.25 31.56 58.61
C ILE A 24 -10.22 31.44 57.39
N CYS A 25 -11.24 30.55 57.44
CA CYS A 25 -12.40 30.39 56.51
C CYS A 25 -12.09 29.82 55.10
N GLY A 26 -12.97 29.10 54.40
CA GLY A 26 -14.35 28.61 54.67
C GLY A 26 -15.04 28.28 53.32
N ALA A 27 -16.05 27.43 53.18
CA ALA A 27 -16.78 26.53 54.12
C ALA A 27 -17.38 25.33 53.33
N ALA A 28 -18.02 24.36 53.99
CA ALA A 28 -18.62 23.18 53.33
C ALA A 28 -20.12 23.35 53.04
N LEU A 29 -20.56 23.03 51.82
CA LEU A 29 -21.96 22.91 51.42
C LEU A 29 -22.17 21.64 50.58
N LEU A 30 -23.05 20.76 51.02
CA LEU A 30 -23.57 19.64 50.25
C LEU A 30 -24.77 20.10 49.42
N LEU A 31 -24.72 19.90 48.10
CA LEU A 31 -25.90 19.92 47.24
C LEU A 31 -25.82 18.77 46.24
N THR A 32 -26.82 17.89 46.31
CA THR A 32 -27.12 16.92 45.26
C THR A 32 -27.78 17.64 44.08
N SER A 33 -27.33 17.37 42.85
CA SER A 33 -28.08 17.73 41.63
C SER A 33 -28.05 16.57 40.64
N CYS A 34 -29.19 16.37 39.97
CA CYS A 34 -29.39 15.27 39.03
C CYS A 34 -28.88 15.60 37.61
N ALA A 35 -28.53 14.53 36.89
CA ALA A 35 -28.76 14.24 35.47
C ALA A 35 -28.79 15.35 34.38
N TRP A 36 -28.24 14.93 33.22
CA TRP A 36 -28.40 15.46 31.86
C TRP A 36 -27.73 16.79 31.49
N GLY A 37 -26.90 16.73 30.44
CA GLY A 37 -26.29 17.91 29.82
C GLY A 37 -25.21 17.60 28.79
N GLY A 38 -25.52 16.80 27.76
CA GLY A 38 -24.66 16.64 26.59
C GLY A 38 -24.50 15.20 26.09
N PRO A 39 -25.03 14.85 24.90
CA PRO A 39 -24.35 13.86 24.07
C PRO A 39 -23.02 14.51 23.66
N GLY A 40 -21.94 14.16 24.35
CA GLY A 40 -20.61 14.33 23.78
C GLY A 40 -20.60 13.53 22.49
N ASP A 41 -20.46 14.23 21.37
CA ASP A 41 -20.49 13.65 20.04
C ASP A 41 -19.37 12.60 19.94
N ASP A 42 -19.73 11.32 20.06
CA ASP A 42 -18.81 10.20 19.87
C ASP A 42 -18.62 9.97 18.37
N THR A 43 -18.12 11.01 17.70
CA THR A 43 -17.48 10.94 16.40
C THR A 43 -16.06 10.36 16.52
N GLY A 44 -15.83 9.51 17.53
CA GLY A 44 -14.69 8.62 17.65
C GLY A 44 -14.71 7.56 16.54
N GLY A 45 -14.37 7.99 15.33
CA GLY A 45 -14.28 7.15 14.14
C GLY A 45 -13.48 5.88 14.45
N ARG A 46 -14.03 4.72 14.05
CA ARG A 46 -13.42 3.42 14.28
C ARG A 46 -11.98 3.43 13.76
N LEU A 47 -11.01 3.37 14.67
CA LEU A 47 -9.60 3.40 14.31
C LEU A 47 -9.24 2.34 13.25
N PRO A 48 -8.33 2.65 12.31
CA PRO A 48 -7.71 1.64 11.45
C PRO A 48 -7.14 0.48 12.27
N ALA A 49 -7.29 -0.75 11.77
CA ALA A 49 -6.62 -1.91 12.34
C ALA A 49 -5.09 -1.84 12.15
N ALA A 50 -4.33 -2.57 12.96
CA ALA A 50 -2.90 -2.73 12.75
C ALA A 50 -2.64 -3.47 11.42
N PRO A 51 -1.78 -2.97 10.52
CA PRO A 51 -1.42 -3.64 9.28
C PRO A 51 -0.92 -5.08 9.53
N MET A 52 -1.51 -6.04 8.83
CA MET A 52 -1.17 -7.46 8.94
C MET A 52 -0.16 -7.88 7.87
N GLY A 53 0.35 -9.11 7.97
CA GLY A 53 1.23 -9.68 6.95
C GLY A 53 2.63 -9.05 6.86
N VAL A 54 2.98 -8.09 7.74
CA VAL A 54 4.20 -7.29 7.60
C VAL A 54 5.46 -8.14 7.42
N THR A 55 6.31 -7.78 6.47
CA THR A 55 7.64 -8.38 6.25
C THR A 55 8.69 -7.29 6.06
N ALA A 56 9.95 -7.64 6.35
CA ALA A 56 11.10 -6.78 6.08
C ALA A 56 12.24 -7.67 5.53
N VAL A 57 12.80 -7.29 4.38
CA VAL A 57 13.86 -8.02 3.67
C VAL A 57 14.93 -7.02 3.25
N ALA A 58 16.21 -7.30 3.53
CA ALA A 58 17.29 -6.45 3.04
C ALA A 58 17.32 -6.48 1.50
N GLY A 59 17.23 -5.31 0.87
CA GLY A 59 17.39 -5.18 -0.58
C GLY A 59 18.86 -4.95 -0.97
N SER A 60 19.59 -4.19 -0.14
CA SER A 60 21.03 -3.92 -0.31
C SER A 60 21.65 -3.62 1.06
N ALA A 61 22.95 -3.36 1.10
CA ALA A 61 23.64 -2.89 2.32
C ALA A 61 23.04 -1.58 2.89
N THR A 62 22.30 -0.80 2.10
CA THR A 62 21.74 0.50 2.49
C THR A 62 20.22 0.58 2.35
N SER A 63 19.54 -0.54 2.09
CA SER A 63 18.09 -0.58 1.93
C SER A 63 17.42 -1.84 2.49
N VAL A 64 16.23 -1.64 3.07
CA VAL A 64 15.31 -2.71 3.46
C VAL A 64 13.97 -2.48 2.76
N HIS A 65 13.48 -3.52 2.12
CA HIS A 65 12.14 -3.60 1.56
C HIS A 65 11.16 -3.99 2.67
N VAL A 66 10.16 -3.15 2.93
CA VAL A 66 9.08 -3.41 3.90
C VAL A 66 7.78 -3.57 3.13
N MET A 67 7.01 -4.61 3.45
CA MET A 67 5.69 -4.88 2.84
C MET A 67 4.67 -5.24 3.90
N TRP A 68 3.38 -5.09 3.58
CA TRP A 68 2.25 -5.47 4.42
C TRP A 68 1.07 -5.90 3.54
N ASN A 69 0.04 -6.50 4.14
CA ASN A 69 -1.21 -6.80 3.44
C ASN A 69 -2.09 -5.54 3.40
N ARG A 70 -2.97 -5.43 2.38
CA ARG A 70 -4.13 -4.51 2.44
C ARG A 70 -4.93 -4.80 3.70
N THR A 71 -5.44 -3.74 4.33
CA THR A 71 -6.34 -3.84 5.49
C THR A 71 -7.77 -3.91 4.97
N PRO A 72 -8.45 -5.09 4.98
CA PRO A 72 -9.74 -5.24 4.30
C PRO A 72 -10.90 -4.65 5.12
N ASP A 73 -10.80 -4.70 6.46
CA ASP A 73 -11.89 -4.36 7.37
C ASP A 73 -11.57 -3.11 8.21
N GLY A 74 -12.09 -1.94 7.80
CA GLY A 74 -11.84 -0.69 8.53
C GLY A 74 -12.33 0.56 7.78
N PRO A 75 -12.03 1.75 8.32
CA PRO A 75 -12.15 3.00 7.56
C PRO A 75 -11.21 3.00 6.34
N GLU A 76 -11.51 3.84 5.34
CA GLU A 76 -10.63 4.05 4.19
C GLU A 76 -9.26 4.58 4.65
N ILE A 77 -8.18 3.94 4.21
CA ILE A 77 -6.80 4.31 4.58
C ILE A 77 -6.30 5.41 3.63
N ALA A 78 -5.97 6.57 4.17
CA ALA A 78 -5.32 7.64 3.42
C ALA A 78 -3.82 7.37 3.23
N THR A 79 -3.13 6.99 4.31
CA THR A 79 -1.69 6.68 4.30
C THR A 79 -1.31 5.56 5.27
N TYR A 80 -0.25 4.85 4.93
CA TYR A 80 0.51 4.01 5.86
C TYR A 80 1.78 4.74 6.31
N GLU A 81 2.08 4.64 7.60
CA GLU A 81 3.30 5.18 8.19
C GLU A 81 4.24 4.03 8.53
N VAL A 82 5.45 4.03 7.95
CA VAL A 82 6.48 3.03 8.28
C VAL A 82 7.46 3.63 9.27
N TYR A 83 7.61 2.96 10.40
CA TYR A 83 8.52 3.30 11.47
C TYR A 83 9.75 2.39 11.42
N ARG A 84 10.92 2.98 11.64
CA ARG A 84 12.17 2.28 11.93
C ARG A 84 12.46 2.52 13.41
N ASP A 85 12.46 1.44 14.18
CA ASP A 85 12.47 1.46 15.64
C ASP A 85 11.31 2.33 16.19
N HIS A 86 11.57 3.54 16.67
CA HIS A 86 10.54 4.48 17.14
C HIS A 86 10.35 5.72 16.24
N THR A 87 11.11 5.82 15.13
CA THR A 87 11.12 6.99 14.25
C THR A 87 10.35 6.70 12.96
N ARG A 88 9.38 7.55 12.61
CA ARG A 88 8.67 7.48 11.33
C ARG A 88 9.66 7.81 10.19
N VAL A 89 9.89 6.88 9.27
CA VAL A 89 10.87 7.01 8.17
C VAL A 89 10.25 7.11 6.78
N LYS A 90 9.01 6.65 6.62
CA LYS A 90 8.22 6.80 5.39
C LYS A 90 6.75 7.08 5.73
N GLU A 91 6.12 7.80 4.81
CA GLU A 91 4.67 7.90 4.68
C GLU A 91 4.36 7.43 3.25
N VAL A 92 3.37 6.56 3.10
CA VAL A 92 3.07 5.79 1.89
C VAL A 92 1.57 5.92 1.60
N PRO A 93 1.12 6.14 0.36
CA PRO A 93 -0.31 6.23 0.05
C PRO A 93 -1.07 4.96 0.47
N GLY A 94 -2.32 5.08 0.92
CA GLY A 94 -3.14 3.92 1.32
C GLY A 94 -3.43 2.92 0.18
N SER A 95 -3.24 3.35 -1.08
CA SER A 95 -3.28 2.50 -2.28
C SER A 95 -2.00 1.67 -2.48
N GLU A 96 -0.96 1.84 -1.66
CA GLU A 96 0.33 1.16 -1.73
C GLU A 96 0.60 0.35 -0.46
N HIS A 97 1.19 -0.84 -0.64
CA HIS A 97 1.33 -1.84 0.42
C HIS A 97 2.80 -2.30 0.64
N MET A 98 3.74 -1.51 0.13
CA MET A 98 5.18 -1.80 0.12
C MET A 98 6.01 -0.53 -0.01
N VAL A 99 7.23 -0.51 0.55
CA VAL A 99 8.18 0.59 0.37
C VAL A 99 9.63 0.13 0.57
N ASP A 100 10.56 0.73 -0.17
CA ASP A 100 11.98 0.63 0.11
C ASP A 100 12.44 1.74 1.07
N VAL A 101 12.87 1.35 2.28
CA VAL A 101 13.52 2.24 3.25
C VAL A 101 15.01 2.26 2.93
N THR A 102 15.49 3.40 2.42
CA THR A 102 16.87 3.59 1.94
C THR A 102 17.70 4.47 2.88
N ARG A 103 18.99 4.63 2.59
CA ARG A 103 19.98 5.38 3.41
C ARG A 103 20.13 4.77 4.81
N LEU A 104 20.08 3.44 4.88
CA LEU A 104 20.40 2.68 6.07
C LEU A 104 21.92 2.48 6.18
N THR A 105 22.43 2.40 7.41
CA THR A 105 23.79 1.95 7.70
C THR A 105 23.92 0.46 7.33
N PRO A 106 25.02 0.06 6.65
CA PRO A 106 25.38 -1.35 6.41
C PRO A 106 25.62 -2.16 7.69
N ALA A 107 25.62 -3.48 7.55
CA ALA A 107 25.87 -4.45 8.64
C ALA A 107 25.04 -4.20 9.91
N THR A 108 23.83 -3.64 9.77
CA THR A 108 23.02 -3.15 10.90
C THR A 108 21.66 -3.84 10.91
N SER A 109 21.21 -4.26 12.10
CA SER A 109 19.86 -4.80 12.29
C SER A 109 18.87 -3.70 12.66
N TYR A 110 17.71 -3.69 12.00
CA TYR A 110 16.65 -2.71 12.20
C TYR A 110 15.35 -3.41 12.59
N ALA A 111 14.56 -2.78 13.47
CA ALA A 111 13.16 -3.13 13.65
C ALA A 111 12.26 -2.22 12.80
N PHE A 112 11.21 -2.78 12.21
CA PHE A 112 10.18 -2.03 11.50
C PHE A 112 8.78 -2.37 12.02
N THR A 113 7.92 -1.36 12.07
CA THR A 113 6.47 -1.47 12.26
C THR A 113 5.75 -0.56 11.27
N VAL A 114 4.52 -0.92 10.92
CA VAL A 114 3.66 -0.11 10.04
C VAL A 114 2.40 0.27 10.82
N ARG A 115 1.90 1.49 10.61
CA ARG A 115 0.61 1.98 11.12
C ARG A 115 -0.24 2.42 9.93
N ALA A 116 -1.56 2.30 10.03
CA ALA A 116 -2.49 2.81 9.05
C ALA A 116 -3.17 4.08 9.58
N ARG A 117 -3.33 5.10 8.73
CA ARG A 117 -4.02 6.36 9.00
C ARG A 117 -5.22 6.48 8.06
N SER A 118 -6.41 6.68 8.61
CA SER A 118 -7.64 6.85 7.82
C SER A 118 -7.78 8.25 7.22
N THR A 119 -8.74 8.41 6.31
CA THR A 119 -9.07 9.68 5.63
C THR A 119 -9.59 10.78 6.57
N ASP A 120 -10.14 10.40 7.72
CA ASP A 120 -10.46 11.31 8.85
C ASP A 120 -9.22 11.73 9.68
N GLY A 121 -8.05 11.19 9.37
CA GLY A 121 -6.78 11.46 10.06
C GLY A 121 -6.50 10.57 11.27
N ALA A 122 -7.41 9.66 11.65
CA ALA A 122 -7.23 8.78 12.81
C ALA A 122 -6.13 7.73 12.55
N LEU A 123 -5.24 7.52 13.53
CA LEU A 123 -4.03 6.71 13.37
C LEU A 123 -4.09 5.43 14.21
N GLY A 124 -4.19 4.29 13.54
CA GLY A 124 -4.30 2.97 14.16
C GLY A 124 -3.08 2.52 14.97
N PRO A 125 -3.17 1.36 15.65
CA PRO A 125 -2.05 0.76 16.37
C PRO A 125 -0.94 0.27 15.42
N ALA A 126 0.24 0.03 15.99
CA ALA A 126 1.36 -0.54 15.25
C ALA A 126 1.16 -2.02 14.91
N SER A 127 1.63 -2.43 13.74
CA SER A 127 1.79 -3.83 13.36
C SER A 127 2.69 -4.59 14.34
N ARG A 128 2.70 -5.93 14.23
CA ARG A 128 3.81 -6.73 14.78
C ARG A 128 5.15 -6.19 14.27
N THR A 129 6.14 -6.13 15.16
CA THR A 129 7.51 -5.76 14.80
C THR A 129 8.14 -6.83 13.93
N VAL A 130 8.75 -6.43 12.83
CA VAL A 130 9.63 -7.28 12.01
C VAL A 130 11.06 -6.79 12.07
N ARG A 131 12.02 -7.68 11.80
CA ARG A 131 13.44 -7.34 11.78
C ARG A 131 14.08 -7.72 10.46
N ALA A 132 14.98 -6.88 9.98
CA ALA A 132 15.87 -7.17 8.87
C ALA A 132 17.26 -6.64 9.20
N SER A 133 18.30 -7.36 8.77
CA SER A 133 19.68 -6.92 8.89
C SER A 133 20.25 -6.61 7.52
N THR A 134 20.78 -5.40 7.32
CA THR A 134 21.50 -5.07 6.08
C THR A 134 22.81 -5.86 6.03
N PRO A 135 23.24 -6.36 4.85
CA PRO A 135 24.58 -6.92 4.70
C PRO A 135 25.65 -5.84 4.88
N ALA A 136 26.90 -6.26 5.02
CA ALA A 136 28.03 -5.34 4.93
C ALA A 136 28.07 -4.67 3.56
N ALA A 137 28.50 -3.40 3.51
CA ALA A 137 28.74 -2.73 2.24
C ALA A 137 30.01 -3.29 1.60
N VAL A 138 29.95 -3.47 0.29
CA VAL A 138 31.09 -3.86 -0.52
C VAL A 138 31.49 -2.64 -1.35
N ALA A 139 32.59 -2.00 -0.97
CA ALA A 139 33.06 -0.78 -1.63
C ALA A 139 33.51 -1.08 -3.07
N ALA A 140 33.17 -0.18 -3.99
CA ALA A 140 33.51 -0.23 -5.42
C ALA A 140 33.05 -1.51 -6.16
N ASP A 141 31.89 -2.06 -5.77
CA ASP A 141 31.23 -3.10 -6.55
C ASP A 141 30.22 -2.51 -7.54
N GLU A 142 30.59 -2.55 -8.83
CA GLU A 142 29.81 -2.03 -9.96
C GLU A 142 29.25 -3.17 -10.85
N ARG A 143 29.45 -4.43 -10.46
CA ARG A 143 29.05 -5.59 -11.25
C ARG A 143 27.66 -6.02 -10.83
N ALA A 144 26.73 -6.00 -11.78
CA ALA A 144 25.39 -6.52 -11.53
C ALA A 144 25.38 -8.06 -11.53
N PRO A 145 24.57 -8.70 -10.66
CA PRO A 145 24.36 -10.13 -10.70
C PRO A 145 23.92 -10.63 -12.07
N THR A 146 24.22 -11.89 -12.37
CA THR A 146 23.74 -12.56 -13.58
C THR A 146 22.20 -12.61 -13.60
N ARG A 147 21.62 -12.66 -14.80
CA ARG A 147 20.16 -12.77 -14.99
C ARG A 147 19.65 -14.05 -14.29
N PRO A 148 18.59 -13.98 -13.46
CA PRO A 148 17.97 -15.18 -12.91
C PRO A 148 17.50 -16.12 -14.02
N GLY A 149 17.45 -17.43 -13.73
CA GLY A 149 16.90 -18.43 -14.65
C GLY A 149 15.44 -18.13 -15.01
N HIS A 150 14.95 -18.77 -16.08
CA HIS A 150 13.55 -18.58 -16.49
C HIS A 150 12.61 -19.04 -15.35
N PRO A 151 11.71 -18.16 -14.85
CA PRO A 151 10.84 -18.50 -13.74
C PRO A 151 9.75 -19.47 -14.20
N THR A 152 9.44 -20.44 -13.35
CA THR A 152 8.31 -21.36 -13.49
C THR A 152 7.37 -21.15 -12.30
N GLY A 153 6.18 -21.75 -12.35
CA GLY A 153 5.22 -21.59 -11.26
C GLY A 153 3.85 -22.19 -11.52
N LYS A 154 2.94 -21.95 -10.57
CA LYS A 154 1.54 -22.40 -10.63
C LYS A 154 0.63 -21.47 -9.82
N ALA A 155 -0.66 -21.47 -10.14
CA ALA A 155 -1.65 -20.85 -9.27
C ALA A 155 -1.80 -21.61 -7.94
N LEU A 156 -2.03 -20.86 -6.87
CA LEU A 156 -2.40 -21.37 -5.55
C LEU A 156 -3.80 -20.84 -5.23
N GLY A 157 -4.80 -21.47 -5.86
CA GLY A 157 -6.19 -20.99 -5.82
C GLY A 157 -6.39 -19.72 -6.65
N SER A 158 -7.36 -18.90 -6.24
CA SER A 158 -7.82 -17.73 -7.00
C SER A 158 -7.07 -16.43 -6.71
N ARG A 159 -6.37 -16.32 -5.58
CA ARG A 159 -5.73 -15.05 -5.14
C ARG A 159 -4.21 -15.11 -4.96
N ALA A 160 -3.56 -16.17 -5.40
CA ALA A 160 -2.11 -16.33 -5.27
C ALA A 160 -1.49 -17.18 -6.40
N VAL A 161 -0.19 -16.99 -6.61
CA VAL A 161 0.67 -17.88 -7.41
C VAL A 161 1.95 -18.18 -6.65
N GLN A 162 2.52 -19.36 -6.91
CA GLN A 162 3.89 -19.70 -6.52
C GLN A 162 4.80 -19.54 -7.73
N LEU A 163 5.92 -18.85 -7.53
CA LEU A 163 7.02 -18.68 -8.50
C LEU A 163 8.27 -19.39 -7.98
N SER A 164 9.06 -19.97 -8.89
CA SER A 164 10.37 -20.56 -8.62
C SER A 164 11.31 -20.31 -9.80
N TRP A 165 12.59 -20.04 -9.56
CA TRP A 165 13.59 -19.71 -10.59
C TRP A 165 14.97 -20.30 -10.26
N GLU A 166 15.88 -20.33 -11.22
CA GLU A 166 17.27 -20.72 -10.95
C GLU A 166 18.07 -19.54 -10.40
N ARG A 167 19.01 -19.86 -9.49
CA ARG A 167 19.78 -18.87 -8.73
C ARG A 167 20.72 -18.07 -9.63
N SER A 168 20.71 -16.75 -9.47
CA SER A 168 21.76 -15.85 -9.99
C SER A 168 23.09 -16.01 -9.25
N THR A 169 24.16 -15.74 -9.97
CA THR A 169 25.54 -15.63 -9.48
C THR A 169 26.04 -14.20 -9.56
N ASP A 170 27.02 -13.87 -8.74
CA ASP A 170 27.62 -12.55 -8.61
C ASP A 170 28.99 -12.70 -7.90
N ASP A 171 29.96 -11.79 -8.11
CA ASP A 171 31.28 -11.93 -7.46
C ASP A 171 31.30 -11.53 -5.97
N ARG A 172 30.29 -10.81 -5.49
CA ARG A 172 30.11 -10.43 -4.07
C ARG A 172 28.85 -11.02 -3.44
N GLY A 173 27.91 -11.44 -4.27
CA GLY A 173 26.78 -12.29 -3.90
C GLY A 173 25.44 -11.56 -3.93
N VAL A 174 24.41 -12.32 -4.31
CA VAL A 174 23.04 -11.82 -4.39
C VAL A 174 22.46 -11.60 -2.99
N THR A 175 22.04 -10.36 -2.71
CA THR A 175 21.37 -9.92 -1.47
C THR A 175 19.86 -10.11 -1.53
N SER A 176 19.22 -9.87 -2.67
CA SER A 176 17.77 -10.10 -2.83
C SER A 176 17.37 -10.48 -4.27
N TYR A 177 16.15 -10.99 -4.40
CA TYR A 177 15.45 -11.07 -5.69
C TYR A 177 14.21 -10.19 -5.65
N ASP A 178 14.13 -9.23 -6.56
CA ASP A 178 12.96 -8.37 -6.78
C ASP A 178 12.04 -9.05 -7.81
N ILE A 179 10.82 -9.43 -7.38
CA ILE A 179 9.78 -9.98 -8.25
C ILE A 179 9.01 -8.81 -8.85
N GLN A 180 8.81 -8.86 -10.17
CA GLN A 180 8.19 -7.79 -10.95
C GLN A 180 6.95 -8.25 -11.70
N GLN A 181 6.02 -7.33 -11.90
CA GLN A 181 4.78 -7.49 -12.65
C GLN A 181 4.53 -6.18 -13.42
N GLY A 182 4.29 -6.26 -14.73
CA GLY A 182 4.17 -5.06 -15.58
C GLY A 182 5.43 -4.18 -15.62
N GLY A 183 6.60 -4.71 -15.21
CA GLY A 183 7.85 -3.95 -15.03
C GLY A 183 8.04 -3.33 -13.64
N SER A 184 6.98 -3.21 -12.85
CA SER A 184 7.02 -2.71 -11.47
C SER A 184 7.42 -3.80 -10.49
N LYS A 185 8.28 -3.47 -9.51
CA LYS A 185 8.58 -4.36 -8.37
C LYS A 185 7.32 -4.50 -7.52
N ILE A 186 6.88 -5.74 -7.28
CA ILE A 186 5.69 -6.05 -6.47
C ILE A 186 6.00 -6.88 -5.21
N HIS A 187 7.18 -7.50 -5.14
CA HIS A 187 7.65 -8.23 -3.97
C HIS A 187 9.18 -8.33 -3.99
N SER A 188 9.81 -8.62 -2.85
CA SER A 188 11.25 -8.90 -2.74
C SER A 188 11.47 -10.02 -1.73
N VAL A 189 12.36 -10.95 -2.06
CA VAL A 189 12.76 -12.07 -1.19
C VAL A 189 14.27 -12.07 -0.98
N GLY A 190 14.74 -12.67 0.11
CA GLY A 190 16.17 -12.67 0.43
C GLY A 190 16.98 -13.45 -0.60
N GLY A 191 18.23 -13.08 -0.83
CA GLY A 191 19.09 -13.65 -1.87
C GLY A 191 19.44 -15.13 -1.66
N GLY A 192 19.12 -15.72 -0.51
CA GLY A 192 19.13 -17.17 -0.27
C GLY A 192 17.92 -17.92 -0.86
N GLN A 193 16.86 -17.22 -1.25
CA GLN A 193 15.60 -17.79 -1.74
C GLN A 193 15.55 -17.79 -3.27
N THR A 194 15.00 -18.84 -3.85
CA THR A 194 14.79 -19.03 -5.29
C THR A 194 13.31 -19.32 -5.63
N ALA A 195 12.42 -19.00 -4.68
CA ALA A 195 10.98 -19.12 -4.83
C ALA A 195 10.27 -18.06 -4.00
N ALA A 196 9.08 -17.66 -4.43
CA ALA A 196 8.20 -16.72 -3.74
C ALA A 196 6.74 -17.09 -3.96
N VAL A 197 5.86 -16.68 -3.04
CA VAL A 197 4.41 -16.71 -3.23
C VAL A 197 3.94 -15.28 -3.38
N VAL A 198 3.36 -14.95 -4.53
CA VAL A 198 2.71 -13.67 -4.76
C VAL A 198 1.23 -13.83 -4.41
N THR A 199 0.74 -13.02 -3.49
CA THR A 199 -0.65 -13.02 -2.99
C THR A 199 -1.35 -11.70 -3.35
N GLY A 200 -2.63 -11.56 -2.99
CA GLY A 200 -3.42 -10.36 -3.31
C GLY A 200 -3.84 -10.27 -4.77
N LEU A 201 -3.57 -11.30 -5.56
CA LEU A 201 -3.97 -11.37 -6.97
C LEU A 201 -5.49 -11.54 -7.09
N ARG A 202 -6.03 -11.20 -8.26
CA ARG A 202 -7.46 -11.37 -8.55
C ARG A 202 -7.75 -12.75 -9.17
N PRO A 203 -8.94 -13.33 -8.95
CA PRO A 203 -9.39 -14.56 -9.59
C PRO A 203 -9.40 -14.50 -11.12
N GLY A 204 -9.25 -15.68 -11.76
CA GLY A 204 -9.37 -15.89 -13.21
C GLY A 204 -8.43 -15.06 -14.10
N THR A 205 -7.44 -14.39 -13.50
CA THR A 205 -6.68 -13.32 -14.15
C THR A 205 -5.31 -13.85 -14.58
N ARG A 206 -4.92 -13.56 -15.84
CA ARG A 206 -3.59 -13.86 -16.35
C ARG A 206 -2.61 -12.75 -15.98
N TYR A 207 -1.59 -13.12 -15.21
CA TYR A 207 -0.48 -12.27 -14.80
C TYR A 207 0.80 -12.62 -15.57
N SER A 208 1.68 -11.63 -15.71
CA SER A 208 3.03 -11.80 -16.28
C SER A 208 4.07 -11.36 -15.25
N PHE A 209 4.97 -12.27 -14.89
CA PHE A 209 6.01 -12.02 -13.90
C PHE A 209 7.41 -12.16 -14.48
N THR A 210 8.33 -11.35 -13.96
CA THR A 210 9.78 -11.49 -14.14
C THR A 210 10.48 -11.35 -12.79
N VAL A 211 11.74 -11.75 -12.71
CA VAL A 211 12.57 -11.66 -11.50
C VAL A 211 13.88 -10.96 -11.83
N ARG A 212 14.37 -10.09 -10.94
CA ARG A 212 15.72 -9.49 -11.00
C ARG A 212 16.49 -9.86 -9.74
N ALA A 213 17.77 -10.19 -9.86
CA ALA A 213 18.68 -10.31 -8.74
C ALA A 213 19.30 -8.95 -8.40
N ARG A 214 19.61 -8.73 -7.12
CA ARG A 214 20.26 -7.53 -6.60
C ARG A 214 21.39 -7.88 -5.63
N ASP A 215 22.52 -7.21 -5.72
CA ASP A 215 23.66 -7.36 -4.81
C ASP A 215 23.60 -6.43 -3.58
N ALA A 216 24.66 -6.40 -2.79
CA ALA A 216 24.78 -5.55 -1.61
C ALA A 216 25.06 -4.07 -1.94
N ALA A 217 25.69 -3.75 -3.08
CA ALA A 217 25.90 -2.37 -3.55
C ALA A 217 24.61 -1.75 -4.11
N GLY A 218 23.66 -2.58 -4.53
CA GLY A 218 22.37 -2.22 -5.08
C GLY A 218 22.26 -2.40 -6.60
N ASN A 219 23.29 -2.93 -7.28
CA ASN A 219 23.21 -3.16 -8.72
C ASN A 219 22.17 -4.25 -9.02
N LEU A 220 21.50 -4.12 -10.16
CA LEU A 220 20.39 -4.99 -10.55
C LEU A 220 20.72 -5.74 -11.83
N SER A 221 20.55 -7.06 -11.80
CA SER A 221 20.64 -7.92 -12.98
C SER A 221 19.68 -7.44 -14.10
N PRO A 222 19.89 -7.88 -15.35
CA PRO A 222 18.80 -7.95 -16.32
C PRO A 222 17.62 -8.76 -15.74
N ALA A 223 16.38 -8.45 -16.14
CA ALA A 223 15.22 -9.25 -15.76
C ALA A 223 15.29 -10.66 -16.36
N SER A 224 14.77 -11.66 -15.65
CA SER A 224 14.55 -13.00 -16.18
C SER A 224 13.67 -12.97 -17.45
N GLY A 225 13.54 -14.10 -18.14
CA GLY A 225 12.42 -14.26 -19.06
C GLY A 225 11.08 -14.18 -18.32
N THR A 226 10.00 -13.90 -19.05
CA THR A 226 8.66 -13.75 -18.50
C THR A 226 8.00 -15.11 -18.29
N VAL A 227 7.34 -15.30 -17.15
CA VAL A 227 6.37 -16.39 -16.94
C VAL A 227 4.95 -15.82 -16.91
N GLN A 228 4.02 -16.52 -17.55
CA GLN A 228 2.61 -16.18 -17.51
C GLN A 228 1.85 -17.23 -16.70
N LEU A 229 1.16 -16.79 -15.66
CA LEU A 229 0.33 -17.64 -14.80
C LEU A 229 -1.08 -17.08 -14.76
N THR A 230 -2.08 -17.96 -14.75
CA THR A 230 -3.49 -17.57 -14.60
C THR A 230 -4.00 -18.10 -13.28
N THR A 231 -4.52 -17.23 -12.42
CA THR A 231 -5.15 -17.63 -11.14
C THR A 231 -6.42 -18.44 -11.39
N ALA A 232 -6.83 -19.26 -10.42
CA ALA A 232 -8.09 -19.99 -10.53
C ALA A 232 -9.30 -19.01 -10.57
N PRO A 233 -10.41 -19.37 -11.23
CA PRO A 233 -11.66 -18.58 -11.16
C PRO A 233 -12.16 -18.38 -9.73
N GLY A 234 -13.00 -17.37 -9.55
CA GLY A 234 -13.61 -16.99 -8.27
C GLY A 234 -14.66 -15.90 -8.52
N SER A 235 -15.60 -15.75 -7.59
CA SER A 235 -16.84 -14.99 -7.79
C SER A 235 -16.72 -13.46 -7.60
N ASP A 236 -15.65 -12.98 -6.96
CA ASP A 236 -15.78 -11.76 -6.14
C ASP A 236 -15.28 -10.46 -6.80
N ASP A 237 -14.48 -10.53 -7.88
CA ASP A 237 -13.65 -9.39 -8.32
C ASP A 237 -14.08 -8.70 -9.64
N ALA A 238 -15.06 -9.24 -10.37
CA ALA A 238 -15.42 -8.70 -11.70
C ALA A 238 -16.11 -7.32 -11.60
N GLU A 239 -16.96 -7.13 -10.58
CA GLU A 239 -17.72 -5.89 -10.37
C GLU A 239 -16.84 -4.77 -9.78
N GLY A 240 -15.97 -5.09 -8.82
CA GLY A 240 -15.07 -4.11 -8.19
C GLY A 240 -13.99 -3.51 -9.09
N THR A 241 -13.78 -4.04 -10.30
CA THR A 241 -12.80 -3.51 -11.27
C THR A 241 -13.42 -2.77 -12.46
N ALA A 242 -14.76 -2.71 -12.53
CA ALA A 242 -15.48 -1.97 -13.55
C ALA A 242 -15.54 -0.47 -13.20
N PRO A 243 -15.36 0.45 -14.17
CA PRO A 243 -15.62 1.87 -13.96
C PRO A 243 -17.09 2.09 -13.61
N THR A 244 -17.36 2.71 -12.47
CA THR A 244 -18.71 2.93 -11.94
C THR A 244 -19.22 4.33 -12.27
N GLY A 245 -20.49 4.62 -11.95
CA GLY A 245 -21.10 5.94 -12.24
C GLY A 245 -21.15 6.32 -13.73
N PHE A 246 -20.87 5.40 -14.65
CA PHE A 246 -20.67 5.69 -16.06
C PHE A 246 -21.91 6.32 -16.71
N ARG A 247 -21.73 7.48 -17.33
CA ARG A 247 -22.72 8.25 -18.08
C ARG A 247 -22.15 8.58 -19.46
N ALA A 248 -23.03 8.61 -20.44
CA ALA A 248 -22.74 9.05 -21.80
C ALA A 248 -23.84 10.02 -22.24
N THR A 249 -23.45 11.12 -22.88
CA THR A 249 -24.35 12.11 -23.50
C THR A 249 -23.77 12.54 -24.85
N THR A 250 -24.59 13.14 -25.72
CA THR A 250 -24.12 13.71 -26.98
C THR A 250 -24.10 15.23 -26.91
N HIS A 251 -23.07 15.87 -27.46
CA HIS A 251 -23.12 17.28 -27.83
C HIS A 251 -22.86 17.46 -29.33
N ARG A 252 -23.14 18.67 -29.84
CA ARG A 252 -22.91 19.03 -31.24
C ARG A 252 -22.09 20.32 -31.32
N THR A 253 -20.98 20.29 -32.05
CA THR A 253 -20.19 21.48 -32.43
C THR A 253 -19.77 21.38 -33.90
N ASP A 254 -19.67 22.51 -34.60
CA ASP A 254 -19.13 22.59 -35.97
C ASP A 254 -19.77 21.62 -36.98
N GLY A 255 -21.07 21.34 -36.80
CA GLY A 255 -21.86 20.42 -37.62
C GLY A 255 -21.65 18.93 -37.32
N ALA A 256 -20.82 18.58 -36.34
CA ALA A 256 -20.46 17.23 -35.91
C ALA A 256 -21.01 16.88 -34.52
N TYR A 257 -21.26 15.59 -34.29
CA TYR A 257 -21.66 15.02 -33.01
C TYR A 257 -20.48 14.33 -32.30
N TYR A 258 -20.44 14.52 -30.99
CA TYR A 258 -19.44 13.97 -30.08
C TYR A 258 -20.13 13.24 -28.94
N LEU A 259 -19.49 12.21 -28.39
CA LEU A 259 -19.89 11.56 -27.16
C LEU A 259 -19.08 12.07 -25.98
N ASP A 260 -19.76 12.68 -25.03
CA ASP A 260 -19.21 13.05 -23.73
C ASP A 260 -19.44 11.92 -22.73
N LEU A 261 -18.35 11.43 -22.18
CA LEU A 261 -18.32 10.36 -21.20
C LEU A 261 -17.91 10.90 -19.84
N SER A 262 -18.53 10.40 -18.77
CA SER A 262 -18.05 10.61 -17.39
C SER A 262 -18.19 9.33 -16.58
N TRP A 263 -17.22 9.07 -15.69
CA TRP A 263 -17.19 7.88 -14.84
C TRP A 263 -16.38 8.09 -13.56
N VAL A 264 -16.61 7.22 -12.59
CA VAL A 264 -15.77 7.04 -11.41
C VAL A 264 -14.76 5.92 -11.72
N PRO A 265 -13.45 6.15 -11.56
CA PRO A 265 -12.43 5.09 -11.62
C PRO A 265 -12.74 3.92 -10.67
N PRO A 266 -12.36 2.67 -11.00
CA PRO A 266 -12.52 1.57 -10.05
C PRO A 266 -11.56 1.73 -8.86
N ASP A 267 -12.01 1.38 -7.64
CA ASP A 267 -11.17 1.35 -6.44
C ASP A 267 -10.23 0.14 -6.48
N VAL A 268 -8.97 0.37 -6.85
CA VAL A 268 -7.94 -0.66 -6.97
C VAL A 268 -6.60 -0.17 -6.44
N ASP A 269 -5.74 -1.10 -6.03
CA ASP A 269 -4.42 -0.79 -5.50
C ASP A 269 -3.52 -0.15 -6.58
N GLY A 270 -3.42 1.18 -6.54
CA GLY A 270 -2.60 2.01 -7.42
C GLY A 270 -3.40 3.14 -8.08
N VAL A 271 -2.93 3.61 -9.24
CA VAL A 271 -3.63 4.65 -10.04
C VAL A 271 -3.93 4.09 -11.43
N VAL A 272 -5.20 4.12 -11.82
CA VAL A 272 -5.64 3.77 -13.18
C VAL A 272 -5.35 4.93 -14.13
N THR A 273 -4.39 4.75 -15.02
CA THR A 273 -3.92 5.76 -15.98
C THR A 273 -4.28 5.46 -17.43
N GLU A 274 -4.93 4.32 -17.72
CA GLU A 274 -5.38 3.93 -19.07
C GLU A 274 -6.78 3.31 -19.02
N TYR A 275 -7.61 3.62 -20.02
CA TYR A 275 -8.91 2.99 -20.26
C TYR A 275 -9.07 2.63 -21.73
N GLN A 276 -9.87 1.59 -22.01
CA GLN A 276 -10.31 1.23 -23.35
C GLN A 276 -11.81 1.49 -23.48
N ILE A 277 -12.19 2.30 -24.47
CA ILE A 277 -13.59 2.61 -24.79
C ILE A 277 -14.03 1.68 -25.92
N HIS A 278 -15.18 1.03 -25.73
CA HIS A 278 -15.84 0.22 -26.75
C HIS A 278 -17.08 0.96 -27.25
N LEU A 279 -17.23 1.05 -28.57
CA LEU A 279 -18.39 1.60 -29.26
C LEU A 279 -18.99 0.49 -30.13
N ASP A 280 -20.29 0.26 -30.04
CA ASP A 280 -21.05 -0.74 -30.79
C ASP A 280 -20.46 -2.16 -30.74
N GLY A 281 -19.86 -2.49 -29.58
CA GLY A 281 -19.24 -3.77 -29.28
C GLY A 281 -17.78 -3.93 -29.74
N GLN A 282 -17.18 -2.91 -30.38
CA GLN A 282 -15.79 -2.92 -30.85
C GLN A 282 -14.91 -1.91 -30.09
N PRO A 283 -13.61 -2.15 -29.92
CA PRO A 283 -12.69 -1.13 -29.41
C PRO A 283 -12.67 0.10 -30.34
N ALA A 284 -13.02 1.27 -29.82
CA ALA A 284 -13.06 2.52 -30.59
C ALA A 284 -11.80 3.37 -30.36
N THR A 285 -11.40 3.52 -29.09
CA THR A 285 -10.20 4.27 -28.72
C THR A 285 -9.66 3.82 -27.35
N SER A 286 -8.42 4.16 -27.06
CA SER A 286 -7.82 4.06 -25.72
C SER A 286 -7.47 5.46 -25.21
N LEU A 287 -7.81 5.74 -23.96
CA LEU A 287 -7.44 6.95 -23.24
C LEU A 287 -6.27 6.65 -22.32
N VAL A 288 -5.21 7.47 -22.37
CA VAL A 288 -4.06 7.41 -21.46
C VAL A 288 -3.79 8.82 -20.93
N TRP A 289 -3.67 9.00 -19.60
CA TRP A 289 -3.20 10.29 -19.06
C TRP A 289 -1.67 10.34 -19.05
N GLY A 290 -1.11 11.34 -19.72
CA GLY A 290 0.31 11.70 -19.61
C GLY A 290 0.67 12.51 -18.34
N GLY A 291 -0.24 12.56 -17.35
CA GLY A 291 -0.11 13.35 -16.13
C GLY A 291 -0.94 12.75 -14.99
N THR A 292 -1.27 13.56 -13.97
CA THR A 292 -2.06 13.08 -12.82
C THR A 292 -3.45 12.63 -13.25
N ALA A 293 -3.70 11.32 -13.24
CA ALA A 293 -5.02 10.77 -13.53
C ALA A 293 -6.03 11.13 -12.41
N PRO A 294 -7.29 11.45 -12.76
CA PRO A 294 -8.32 11.77 -11.78
C PRO A 294 -8.68 10.54 -10.94
N ARG A 295 -8.95 10.76 -9.64
CA ARG A 295 -9.35 9.70 -8.70
C ARG A 295 -10.85 9.63 -8.43
N ALA A 296 -11.54 10.78 -8.41
CA ALA A 296 -12.97 10.84 -8.09
C ALA A 296 -13.87 10.72 -9.32
N THR A 297 -13.64 11.55 -10.35
CA THR A 297 -14.41 11.53 -11.60
C THR A 297 -13.49 11.81 -12.78
N ALA A 298 -13.54 10.94 -13.79
CA ALA A 298 -12.90 11.11 -15.08
C ALA A 298 -13.92 11.52 -16.13
N THR A 299 -13.47 12.28 -17.13
CA THR A 299 -14.28 12.66 -18.30
C THR A 299 -13.48 12.52 -19.58
N HIS A 300 -14.18 12.31 -20.71
CA HIS A 300 -13.59 12.29 -22.04
C HIS A 300 -14.65 12.65 -23.08
N SER A 301 -14.24 13.26 -24.19
CA SER A 301 -15.13 13.54 -25.33
C SER A 301 -14.45 13.13 -26.63
N PHE A 302 -15.20 12.48 -27.53
CA PHE A 302 -14.68 12.04 -28.83
C PHE A 302 -15.77 12.07 -29.92
N TYR A 303 -15.32 12.31 -31.17
CA TYR A 303 -16.19 12.41 -32.34
C TYR A 303 -16.84 11.07 -32.68
N VAL A 304 -18.13 11.09 -33.05
CA VAL A 304 -18.87 9.89 -33.50
C VAL A 304 -19.56 10.03 -34.85
N GLY A 305 -19.72 11.23 -35.40
CA GLY A 305 -20.30 11.39 -36.73
C GLY A 305 -20.85 12.77 -37.03
N ARG A 306 -21.58 12.89 -38.14
CA ARG A 306 -22.40 14.07 -38.49
C ARG A 306 -23.89 13.76 -38.63
N GLU A 307 -24.25 12.47 -38.62
CA GLU A 307 -25.62 12.00 -38.77
C GLU A 307 -26.41 12.23 -37.47
N THR A 308 -27.67 12.63 -37.61
CA THR A 308 -28.62 12.79 -36.52
C THR A 308 -29.51 11.54 -36.42
N GLY A 309 -29.90 11.14 -35.22
CA GLY A 309 -30.64 9.89 -34.98
C GLY A 309 -29.77 8.61 -34.99
N ALA A 310 -28.46 8.73 -35.20
CA ALA A 310 -27.54 7.60 -35.11
C ALA A 310 -27.45 7.14 -33.66
N THR A 311 -27.67 5.84 -33.42
CA THR A 311 -27.70 5.27 -32.07
C THR A 311 -26.48 4.41 -31.82
N HIS A 312 -25.74 4.73 -30.76
CA HIS A 312 -24.52 4.03 -30.36
C HIS A 312 -24.67 3.39 -28.99
N ARG A 313 -24.02 2.24 -28.79
CA ARG A 313 -23.84 1.59 -27.50
C ARG A 313 -22.39 1.74 -27.06
N VAL A 314 -22.17 2.42 -25.94
CA VAL A 314 -20.83 2.70 -25.42
C VAL A 314 -20.63 2.08 -24.04
N ARG A 315 -19.43 1.57 -23.80
CA ARG A 315 -18.95 1.10 -22.49
C ARG A 315 -17.44 1.25 -22.37
N ILE A 316 -16.92 1.28 -21.15
CA ILE A 316 -15.50 1.53 -20.89
C ILE A 316 -14.94 0.52 -19.89
N ARG A 317 -13.65 0.19 -19.98
CA ARG A 317 -12.94 -0.60 -18.96
C ARG A 317 -11.57 -0.03 -18.63
N ALA A 318 -11.14 -0.23 -17.39
CA ALA A 318 -9.86 0.23 -16.87
C ALA A 318 -8.71 -0.72 -17.21
N LYS A 319 -7.54 -0.16 -17.52
CA LYS A 319 -6.25 -0.85 -17.42
C LYS A 319 -5.81 -0.76 -15.96
N LEU A 320 -5.74 -1.89 -15.29
CA LEU A 320 -5.43 -1.92 -13.87
C LEU A 320 -3.91 -1.78 -13.62
N PRO A 321 -3.47 -1.29 -12.44
CA PRO A 321 -2.05 -1.08 -12.15
C PRO A 321 -1.15 -2.32 -12.24
N ASP A 322 -1.75 -3.52 -12.25
CA ASP A 322 -1.07 -4.80 -12.49
C ASP A 322 -0.79 -5.10 -13.98
N GLY A 323 -1.19 -4.21 -14.89
CA GLY A 323 -1.04 -4.36 -16.33
C GLY A 323 -2.15 -5.17 -17.02
N THR A 324 -3.18 -5.58 -16.30
CA THR A 324 -4.32 -6.35 -16.84
C THR A 324 -5.52 -5.44 -17.14
N TRP A 325 -6.58 -5.99 -17.74
CA TRP A 325 -7.82 -5.25 -18.02
C TRP A 325 -8.91 -5.65 -17.03
N GLY A 326 -9.56 -4.67 -16.41
CA GLY A 326 -10.70 -4.87 -15.50
C GLY A 326 -12.01 -5.15 -16.23
N GLY A 327 -13.08 -5.23 -15.44
CA GLY A 327 -14.46 -5.33 -15.93
C GLY A 327 -14.88 -4.13 -16.80
N PHE A 328 -15.90 -4.34 -17.63
CA PHE A 328 -16.56 -3.24 -18.33
C PHE A 328 -17.56 -2.55 -17.40
N SER A 329 -17.69 -1.24 -17.55
CA SER A 329 -18.81 -0.45 -17.03
C SER A 329 -20.15 -1.01 -17.53
N ALA A 330 -21.24 -0.58 -16.89
CA ALA A 330 -22.56 -0.67 -17.49
C ALA A 330 -22.54 -0.08 -18.93
N GLU A 331 -23.26 -0.71 -19.85
CA GLU A 331 -23.42 -0.22 -21.23
C GLU A 331 -24.44 0.93 -21.26
N ARG A 332 -24.18 1.95 -22.09
CA ARG A 332 -25.05 3.10 -22.30
C ARG A 332 -25.42 3.21 -23.76
N THR A 333 -26.71 3.34 -24.04
CA THR A 333 -27.23 3.67 -25.36
C THR A 333 -27.45 5.18 -25.44
N VAL A 334 -26.99 5.79 -26.53
CA VAL A 334 -27.04 7.23 -26.79
C VAL A 334 -27.39 7.47 -28.25
N THR A 335 -28.19 8.50 -28.54
CA THR A 335 -28.66 8.81 -29.90
C THR A 335 -28.28 10.24 -30.25
N THR A 336 -27.65 10.46 -31.41
CA THR A 336 -27.16 11.78 -31.80
C THR A 336 -28.31 12.77 -32.04
N GLY A 337 -28.29 13.89 -31.32
CA GLY A 337 -29.31 14.94 -31.46
C GLY A 337 -30.67 14.63 -30.81
N GLY A 338 -30.72 13.62 -29.91
CA GLY A 338 -31.83 13.40 -28.99
C GLY A 338 -31.63 14.01 -27.61
#